data_AF-A0A1F6MCC9-F1
#
_entry.id   AF-A0A1F6MCC9-F1
#
_cell.length_a   1.000
_cell.length_b   1.000
_cell.length_c   1.000
_cell.angle_alpha   90.00
_cell.angle_beta   90.00
_cell.angle_gamma   90.00
#
_symmetry.space_group_name_H-M   'P 1'
#
loop_
_entity.id
_entity.type
_entity.pdbx_description
1 polymer ?
#
loop_
_entity_poly.entity_id
_entity_poly.type
_entity_poly.pdbx_seq_one_letter_code
_entity_poly.pdbx_strand_id
1 'polypeptide(L)'
;MSDGISEASRGDSYSDIMDYFSALARYLAEPGSETRKRILEAAQKTSAYRRGIEERLRLLESGSKEEWAEVLAQAKNRAFTEAFEKLKKLSPFHEQALLHVSYGYGFVRLGDLEEIITGRLRQLDLPIGECDDYLLVLPPEVLNQIQVVWFKCDHTKHLSLREKYTKK
;
A
#
# COMPACT_ATOMS: atom_id res chain seq x y z
N MET A 1 -13.47 7.00 -5.18
CA MET A 1 -12.95 5.73 -4.64
C MET A 1 -12.58 4.89 -5.85
N SER A 2 -11.33 5.01 -6.30
CA SER A 2 -10.72 4.12 -7.28
C SER A 2 -9.76 3.29 -6.47
N ASP A 3 -10.16 2.06 -6.15
CA ASP A 3 -9.28 1.12 -5.49
C ASP A 3 -8.08 0.90 -6.41
N GLY A 4 -6.85 0.90 -5.87
CA GLY A 4 -5.61 0.55 -6.57
C GLY A 4 -5.57 -0.92 -7.05
N ILE A 5 -6.74 -1.51 -7.30
CA ILE A 5 -7.02 -2.79 -7.93
C ILE A 5 -7.40 -2.56 -9.42
N SER A 6 -7.50 -1.32 -9.91
CA SER A 6 -8.04 -1.08 -11.26
C SER A 6 -7.17 -1.62 -12.42
N GLU A 7 -5.91 -1.99 -12.16
CA GLU A 7 -5.07 -2.72 -13.13
C GLU A 7 -4.55 -4.07 -12.64
N ALA A 8 -4.89 -4.48 -11.41
CA ALA A 8 -4.85 -5.89 -11.02
C ALA A 8 -5.99 -6.60 -11.75
N SER A 9 -5.75 -6.81 -13.06
CA SER A 9 -6.14 -7.96 -13.85
C SER A 9 -7.63 -8.31 -13.80
N ARG A 10 -8.31 -8.06 -14.94
CA ARG A 10 -9.52 -8.77 -15.34
C ARG A 10 -9.30 -10.30 -15.25
N GLY A 11 -9.43 -10.90 -14.07
CA GLY A 11 -9.27 -12.35 -13.86
C GLY A 11 -8.70 -12.83 -12.53
N ASP A 12 -8.01 -12.00 -11.73
CA ASP A 12 -7.45 -12.46 -10.45
C ASP A 12 -8.49 -12.35 -9.33
N SER A 13 -8.64 -13.40 -8.52
CA SER A 13 -9.53 -13.33 -7.37
C SER A 13 -8.86 -12.61 -6.21
N TYR A 14 -9.66 -11.92 -5.39
CA TYR A 14 -9.18 -11.28 -4.18
C TYR A 14 -8.43 -12.26 -3.24
N SER A 15 -8.91 -13.51 -3.19
CA SER A 15 -8.28 -14.59 -2.43
C SER A 15 -6.91 -14.98 -2.96
N ASP A 16 -6.70 -15.00 -4.28
CA ASP A 16 -5.39 -15.36 -4.85
C ASP A 16 -4.33 -14.30 -4.50
N ILE A 17 -4.71 -13.02 -4.53
CA ILE A 17 -3.83 -11.91 -4.14
C ILE A 17 -3.52 -11.96 -2.63
N MET A 18 -4.51 -12.27 -1.80
CA MET A 18 -4.30 -12.46 -0.35
C MET A 18 -3.35 -13.62 -0.05
N ASP A 19 -3.54 -14.74 -0.73
CA ASP A 19 -2.70 -15.94 -0.62
C ASP A 19 -1.27 -15.64 -1.03
N TYR A 20 -1.08 -14.87 -2.11
CA TYR A 20 0.22 -14.41 -2.57
C TYR A 20 0.96 -13.60 -1.50
N PHE A 21 0.37 -12.52 -0.98
CA PHE A 21 1.04 -11.69 0.03
C PHE A 21 1.30 -12.44 1.34
N SER A 22 0.39 -13.34 1.72
CA SER A 22 0.56 -14.18 2.90
C SER A 22 1.71 -15.19 2.73
N ALA A 23 1.80 -15.83 1.56
CA ALA A 23 2.90 -16.73 1.23
C ALA A 23 4.24 -15.98 1.13
N LEU A 24 4.24 -14.77 0.58
CA LEU A 24 5.42 -13.93 0.46
C LEU A 24 5.97 -13.55 1.84
N ALA A 25 5.10 -13.06 2.73
CA ALA A 25 5.47 -12.72 4.09
C ALA A 25 6.08 -13.93 4.84
N ARG A 26 5.49 -15.12 4.64
CA ARG A 26 6.01 -16.35 5.25
C ARG A 26 7.36 -16.74 4.68
N TYR A 27 7.54 -16.67 3.37
CA TYR A 27 8.82 -16.98 2.72
C TYR A 27 9.93 -16.06 3.20
N LEU A 28 9.68 -14.75 3.27
CA LEU A 28 10.69 -13.76 3.69
C LEU A 28 11.03 -13.86 5.18
N ALA A 29 10.08 -14.30 6.03
CA ALA A 29 10.36 -14.55 7.44
C ALA A 29 11.15 -15.86 7.66
N GLU A 30 10.82 -16.92 6.92
CA GLU A 30 11.41 -18.25 7.05
C GLU A 30 11.73 -18.83 5.66
N PRO A 31 12.85 -18.40 5.03
CA PRO A 31 13.23 -18.91 3.73
C PRO A 31 13.54 -20.41 3.79
N GLY A 32 12.85 -21.20 2.97
CA GLY A 32 13.00 -22.65 2.93
C GLY A 32 12.36 -23.25 1.69
N SER A 33 12.64 -24.52 1.40
CA SER A 33 12.12 -25.20 0.20
C SER A 33 10.60 -25.20 0.13
N GLU A 34 9.94 -25.44 1.28
CA GLU A 34 8.48 -25.49 1.38
C GLU A 34 7.84 -24.10 1.23
N THR A 35 8.38 -23.09 1.92
CA THR A 35 7.87 -21.71 1.81
C THR A 35 8.12 -21.14 0.42
N ARG A 36 9.26 -21.48 -0.21
CA ARG A 36 9.58 -21.13 -1.60
C ARG A 36 8.58 -21.74 -2.58
N LYS A 37 8.29 -23.04 -2.43
CA LYS A 37 7.28 -23.72 -3.26
C LYS A 37 5.92 -23.03 -3.15
N ARG A 38 5.50 -22.70 -1.93
CA ARG A 38 4.20 -22.06 -1.67
C ARG A 38 4.08 -20.66 -2.28
N ILE A 39 5.11 -19.82 -2.20
CA ILE A 39 5.07 -18.50 -2.85
C ILE A 39 5.07 -18.62 -4.38
N LEU A 40 5.83 -19.56 -4.95
CA LEU A 40 5.80 -19.80 -6.39
C LEU A 40 4.41 -20.25 -6.86
N GLU A 41 3.77 -21.19 -6.14
CA GLU A 41 2.40 -21.63 -6.44
C GLU A 41 1.38 -20.50 -6.33
N ALA A 42 1.48 -19.66 -5.29
CA ALA A 42 0.60 -18.51 -5.13
C ALA A 42 0.80 -17.48 -6.27
N ALA A 43 2.04 -17.18 -6.62
CA ALA A 43 2.37 -16.28 -7.73
C ALA A 43 1.86 -16.80 -9.08
N GLN A 44 1.84 -18.12 -9.31
CA GLN A 44 1.27 -18.69 -10.54
C GLN A 44 -0.24 -18.44 -10.68
N LYS A 45 -0.97 -18.35 -9.55
CA LYS A 45 -2.41 -18.08 -9.52
C LYS A 45 -2.75 -16.61 -9.76
N THR A 46 -1.82 -15.70 -9.47
CA THR A 46 -2.02 -14.26 -9.67
C THR A 46 -1.31 -13.81 -10.95
N SER A 47 -2.08 -13.43 -11.96
CA SER A 47 -1.54 -13.06 -13.27
C SER A 47 -0.49 -11.95 -13.22
N ALA A 48 -0.65 -10.97 -12.32
CA ALA A 48 0.29 -9.87 -12.13
C ALA A 48 1.67 -10.32 -11.60
N TYR A 49 1.72 -11.37 -10.78
CA TYR A 49 2.95 -11.82 -10.09
C TYR A 49 3.57 -13.07 -10.69
N ARG A 50 2.90 -13.70 -11.66
CA ARG A 50 3.36 -14.93 -12.30
C ARG A 50 4.74 -14.80 -12.93
N ARG A 51 5.02 -13.65 -13.55
CA ARG A 51 6.28 -13.41 -14.28
C ARG A 51 7.27 -12.68 -13.37
N GLY A 52 8.51 -13.15 -13.36
CA GLY A 52 9.59 -12.47 -12.63
C GLY A 52 9.58 -12.66 -11.12
N ILE A 53 8.74 -13.55 -10.57
CA ILE A 53 8.69 -13.80 -9.12
C ILE A 53 10.05 -14.19 -8.53
N GLU A 54 10.84 -15.01 -9.22
CA GLU A 54 12.17 -15.41 -8.70
C GLU A 54 13.13 -14.22 -8.60
N GLU A 55 13.09 -13.31 -9.58
CA GLU A 55 13.89 -12.09 -9.56
C GLU A 55 13.40 -11.14 -8.46
N ARG A 56 12.08 -11.00 -8.31
CA ARG A 56 11.47 -10.22 -7.23
C ARG A 56 11.88 -10.74 -5.85
N LEU A 57 11.86 -12.06 -5.64
CA LEU A 57 12.32 -12.67 -4.39
C LEU A 57 13.80 -12.34 -4.12
N ARG A 58 14.66 -12.46 -5.13
CA ARG A 58 16.09 -12.11 -5.04
C ARG A 58 16.29 -10.64 -4.65
N LEU A 59 15.53 -9.72 -5.25
CA LEU A 59 15.59 -8.29 -4.96
C LEU A 59 15.13 -7.99 -3.52
N LEU A 60 14.04 -8.61 -3.06
CA LEU A 60 13.53 -8.47 -1.70
C LEU A 60 14.53 -9.01 -0.66
N GLU A 61 15.10 -10.18 -0.90
CA GLU A 61 16.15 -10.78 -0.05
C GLU A 61 17.41 -9.91 0.02
N SER A 62 17.77 -9.25 -1.08
CA SER A 62 18.90 -8.31 -1.11
C SER A 62 18.61 -6.98 -0.40
N GLY A 63 17.36 -6.73 0.00
CA GLY A 63 16.93 -5.50 0.65
C GLY A 63 16.73 -4.31 -0.30
N SER A 64 16.44 -4.55 -1.59
CA SER A 64 16.12 -3.47 -2.55
C SER A 64 14.94 -2.64 -2.05
N LYS A 65 15.20 -1.36 -1.78
CA LYS A 65 14.20 -0.44 -1.23
C LYS A 65 13.05 -0.20 -2.21
N GLU A 66 13.37 -0.15 -3.49
CA GLU A 66 12.43 0.05 -4.59
C GLU A 66 11.45 -1.12 -4.65
N GLU A 67 11.95 -2.35 -4.67
CA GLU A 67 11.12 -3.55 -4.72
C GLU A 67 10.26 -3.71 -3.45
N TRP A 68 10.85 -3.44 -2.28
CA TRP A 68 10.10 -3.42 -1.02
C TRP A 68 9.00 -2.36 -1.00
N ALA A 69 9.24 -1.17 -1.57
CA ALA A 69 8.26 -0.11 -1.65
C ALA A 69 7.07 -0.50 -2.53
N GLU A 70 7.34 -1.12 -3.69
CA GLU A 70 6.31 -1.58 -4.61
C GLU A 70 5.40 -2.64 -3.96
N VAL A 71 6.00 -3.67 -3.35
CA VAL A 71 5.26 -4.74 -2.65
C VAL A 71 4.38 -4.17 -1.53
N LEU A 72 4.91 -3.24 -0.72
CA LEU A 72 4.16 -2.63 0.37
C LEU A 72 3.03 -1.72 -0.13
N ALA A 73 3.24 -1.00 -1.23
CA ALA A 73 2.20 -0.18 -1.84
C ALA A 73 1.01 -1.04 -2.30
N GLN A 74 1.29 -2.19 -2.93
CA GLN A 74 0.26 -3.13 -3.38
C GLN A 74 -0.41 -3.89 -2.23
N ALA A 75 0.33 -4.21 -1.16
CA ALA A 75 -0.19 -4.89 0.02
C ALA A 75 -1.01 -3.98 0.97
N LYS A 76 -1.00 -2.65 0.78
CA LYS A 76 -1.66 -1.67 1.68
C LYS A 76 -3.20 -1.81 1.74
N ASN A 77 -3.82 -2.59 0.85
CA ASN A 77 -5.27 -2.78 0.86
C ASN A 77 -5.76 -3.30 2.23
N ARG A 78 -6.86 -2.73 2.74
CA ARG A 78 -7.39 -3.02 4.08
C ARG A 78 -7.63 -4.51 4.33
N ALA A 79 -8.06 -5.28 3.33
CA ALA A 79 -8.29 -6.71 3.56
C ALA A 79 -7.01 -7.58 3.46
N PHE A 80 -5.84 -6.97 3.20
CA PHE A 80 -4.52 -7.60 3.35
C PHE A 80 -3.73 -7.06 4.57
N THR A 81 -4.38 -6.36 5.51
CA THR A 81 -3.71 -5.69 6.64
C THR A 81 -2.73 -6.60 7.39
N GLU A 82 -3.09 -7.86 7.64
CA GLU A 82 -2.19 -8.79 8.35
C GLU A 82 -0.90 -9.09 7.56
N ALA A 83 -1.04 -9.34 6.26
CA ALA A 83 0.11 -9.59 5.39
C ALA A 83 0.97 -8.32 5.25
N PHE A 84 0.33 -7.16 5.10
CA PHE A 84 1.01 -5.86 5.09
C PHE A 84 1.84 -5.64 6.36
N GLU A 85 1.29 -5.84 7.54
CA GLU A 85 2.01 -5.66 8.82
C GLU A 85 3.21 -6.60 8.95
N LYS A 86 3.07 -7.85 8.50
CA LYS A 86 4.18 -8.82 8.47
C LYS A 86 5.27 -8.38 7.49
N LEU A 87 4.91 -8.02 6.26
CA LEU A 87 5.85 -7.53 5.26
C LEU A 87 6.54 -6.24 5.73
N LYS A 88 5.79 -5.32 6.35
CA LYS A 88 6.32 -4.06 6.87
C LYS A 88 7.41 -4.29 7.92
N LYS A 89 7.20 -5.24 8.84
CA LYS A 89 8.20 -5.61 9.86
C LYS A 89 9.49 -6.20 9.28
N LEU A 90 9.39 -6.91 8.16
CA LEU A 90 10.54 -7.50 7.47
C LEU A 90 11.26 -6.49 6.56
N SER A 91 10.56 -5.44 6.15
CA SER A 91 11.08 -4.45 5.20
C SER A 91 12.19 -3.57 5.79
N PRO A 92 13.05 -2.97 4.95
CA PRO A 92 14.02 -1.97 5.37
C PRO A 92 13.36 -0.69 5.94
N PHE A 93 12.04 -0.56 5.82
CA PHE A 93 11.29 0.58 6.32
C PHE A 93 10.63 0.32 7.68
N HIS A 94 10.84 -0.82 8.35
CA HIS A 94 10.03 -1.28 9.48
C HIS A 94 9.74 -0.24 10.60
N GLU A 95 10.66 0.68 10.88
CA GLU A 95 10.46 1.74 11.90
C GLU A 95 9.84 3.04 11.34
N GLN A 96 9.74 3.16 10.02
CA GLN A 96 9.33 4.37 9.33
C GLN A 96 7.84 4.34 8.99
N ALA A 97 7.17 5.49 9.05
CA ALA A 97 5.81 5.58 8.53
C ALA A 97 5.81 5.63 7.00
N LEU A 98 4.78 5.04 6.40
CA LEU A 98 4.60 5.01 4.96
C LEU A 98 3.33 5.72 4.59
N LEU A 99 3.44 6.74 3.72
CA LEU A 99 2.31 7.39 3.11
C LEU A 99 2.34 7.10 1.60
N HIS A 100 1.50 6.16 1.19
CA HIS A 100 1.25 5.92 -0.24
C HIS A 100 0.38 7.04 -0.80
N VAL A 101 0.91 7.75 -1.79
CA VAL A 101 0.25 8.81 -2.56
C VAL A 101 0.02 8.28 -3.97
N SER A 102 -1.25 8.17 -4.36
CA SER A 102 -1.65 7.70 -5.69
C SER A 102 -2.28 8.85 -6.44
N TYR A 103 -1.62 9.37 -7.48
CA TYR A 103 -2.21 10.39 -8.35
C TYR A 103 -3.11 9.69 -9.38
N GLY A 104 -4.29 9.22 -8.95
CA GLY A 104 -5.31 8.73 -9.88
C GLY A 104 -5.83 9.83 -10.82
N TYR A 105 -6.74 9.48 -11.74
CA TYR A 105 -7.53 10.41 -12.60
C TYR A 105 -8.49 11.33 -11.81
N GLY A 106 -8.01 11.91 -10.71
CA GLY A 106 -8.76 12.69 -9.74
C GLY A 106 -7.83 13.03 -8.57
N PHE A 107 -7.43 14.29 -8.51
CA PHE A 107 -6.50 14.87 -7.54
C PHE A 107 -6.69 14.35 -6.11
N VAL A 108 -5.69 13.64 -5.57
CA VAL A 108 -5.58 13.46 -4.12
C VAL A 108 -5.14 14.79 -3.54
N ARG A 109 -6.09 15.51 -2.93
CA ARG A 109 -5.79 16.75 -2.21
C ARG A 109 -5.11 16.39 -0.89
N LEU A 110 -3.78 16.42 -0.88
CA LEU A 110 -2.97 16.31 0.34
C LEU A 110 -2.87 17.63 1.11
N GLY A 111 -3.60 18.66 0.66
CA GLY A 111 -3.57 19.99 1.26
C GLY A 111 -2.18 20.59 1.18
N ASP A 112 -1.71 21.19 2.26
CA ASP A 112 -0.41 21.87 2.33
C ASP A 112 0.79 20.92 2.06
N LEU A 113 0.60 19.60 2.15
CA LEU A 113 1.65 18.62 1.84
C LEU A 113 1.90 18.47 0.34
N GLU A 114 0.94 18.82 -0.52
CA GLU A 114 1.02 18.60 -1.97
C GLU A 114 2.18 19.37 -2.61
N GLU A 115 2.35 20.64 -2.23
CA GLU A 115 3.45 21.48 -2.72
C GLU A 115 4.82 20.96 -2.25
N ILE A 116 4.90 20.49 -0.99
CA ILE A 116 6.13 19.94 -0.41
C ILE A 116 6.54 18.67 -1.16
N ILE A 117 5.59 17.75 -1.39
CA ILE A 117 5.82 16.50 -2.11
C ILE A 117 6.22 16.78 -3.55
N THR A 118 5.46 17.62 -4.25
CA THR A 118 5.75 18.01 -5.64
C THR A 118 7.13 18.67 -5.76
N GLY A 119 7.47 19.59 -4.87
CA GLY A 119 8.78 20.22 -4.82
C GLY A 119 9.91 19.20 -4.62
N ARG A 120 9.70 18.21 -3.75
CA ARG A 120 10.67 17.14 -3.52
C ARG A 120 10.82 16.22 -4.73
N LEU A 121 9.73 15.85 -5.39
CA LEU A 121 9.78 15.04 -6.61
C LEU A 121 10.58 15.73 -7.72
N ARG A 122 10.40 17.05 -7.91
CA ARG A 122 11.20 17.84 -8.88
C ARG A 122 12.69 17.84 -8.54
N GLN A 123 13.04 17.95 -7.26
CA GLN A 123 14.45 17.90 -6.83
C GLN A 123 15.10 16.54 -7.08
N LEU A 124 14.30 15.47 -7.06
CA LEU A 124 14.74 14.11 -7.29
C LEU A 124 14.64 13.70 -8.78
N ASP A 125 14.25 14.64 -9.65
CA ASP A 125 14.00 14.39 -11.08
C ASP A 125 13.02 13.23 -11.32
N LEU A 126 12.03 13.09 -10.44
CA LEU A 126 10.97 12.10 -10.56
C LEU A 126 9.82 12.66 -11.39
N PRO A 127 9.15 11.82 -12.21
CA PRO A 127 7.96 12.23 -12.94
C PRO A 127 6.90 12.73 -11.95
N ILE A 128 6.07 13.66 -12.39
CA ILE A 128 4.94 14.22 -11.65
C ILE A 128 3.77 14.23 -12.65
N GLY A 129 2.96 13.18 -12.62
CA GLY A 129 1.92 12.98 -13.61
C GLY A 129 0.70 12.24 -13.09
N GLU A 130 -0.33 12.21 -13.95
CA GLU A 130 -1.49 11.35 -13.77
C GLU A 130 -1.04 9.88 -13.87
N CYS A 131 -1.56 9.03 -12.99
CA CYS A 131 -1.25 7.60 -12.84
C CYS A 131 0.09 7.26 -12.18
N ASP A 132 0.83 8.24 -11.64
CA ASP A 132 2.03 7.96 -10.85
C ASP A 132 1.68 7.66 -9.38
N ASP A 133 2.31 6.61 -8.84
CA ASP A 133 2.22 6.20 -7.44
C ASP A 133 3.56 6.45 -6.73
N TYR A 134 3.51 7.07 -5.54
CA TYR A 134 4.69 7.34 -4.72
C TYR A 134 4.50 6.79 -3.31
N LEU A 135 5.51 6.07 -2.82
CA LEU A 135 5.58 5.71 -1.41
C LEU A 135 6.48 6.69 -0.67
N LEU A 136 5.87 7.59 0.11
CA LEU A 136 6.61 8.51 0.97
C LEU A 136 7.04 7.79 2.23
N VAL A 137 8.34 7.76 2.49
CA VAL A 137 8.94 7.17 3.68
C VAL A 137 9.25 8.27 4.67
N LEU A 138 8.48 8.33 5.75
CA LEU A 138 8.59 9.34 6.79
C LEU A 138 9.44 8.80 7.94
N PRO A 139 10.49 9.54 8.35
CA PRO A 139 11.37 9.09 9.42
C PRO A 139 10.64 9.17 10.78
N PRO A 140 11.04 8.37 11.77
CA PRO A 140 10.32 8.25 13.05
C PRO A 140 10.18 9.58 13.81
N GLU A 141 11.13 10.49 13.64
CA GLU A 141 11.14 11.80 14.30
C GLU A 141 9.96 12.67 13.87
N VAL A 142 9.50 12.53 12.62
CA VAL A 142 8.31 13.23 12.12
C VAL A 142 7.07 12.73 12.84
N LEU A 143 6.98 11.42 13.12
CA LEU A 143 5.84 10.83 13.83
C LEU A 143 5.69 11.37 15.24
N ASN A 144 6.81 11.58 15.93
CA ASN A 144 6.83 12.14 17.28
C ASN A 144 6.37 13.62 17.33
N GLN A 145 6.29 14.29 16.18
CA GLN A 145 5.87 15.68 16.06
C GLN A 145 4.42 15.83 15.57
N ILE A 146 3.73 14.72 15.27
CA ILE A 146 2.35 14.77 14.78
C ILE A 146 1.41 15.15 15.93
N GLN A 147 0.76 16.30 15.78
CA GLN A 147 -0.35 16.69 16.63
C GLN A 147 -1.66 16.07 16.11
N VAL A 148 -2.27 15.20 16.90
CA VAL A 148 -3.59 14.61 16.57
C VAL A 148 -4.69 15.42 17.25
N VAL A 149 -5.53 16.07 16.45
CA VAL A 149 -6.74 16.75 16.93
C VAL A 149 -7.96 15.94 16.49
N TRP A 150 -8.63 15.28 17.43
CA TRP A 150 -9.83 14.52 17.13
C TRP A 150 -11.09 15.40 17.21
N PHE A 151 -11.69 15.65 16.05
CA PHE A 151 -13.04 16.22 15.97
C PHE A 151 -14.03 15.07 16.17
N LYS A 152 -14.52 14.90 17.40
CA LYS A 152 -15.50 13.86 17.77
C LYS A 152 -16.58 13.72 16.70
N CYS A 153 -16.83 12.48 16.26
CA CYS A 153 -17.94 12.18 15.36
C CYS A 153 -19.27 12.36 16.12
N ASP A 154 -20.05 13.38 15.79
CA ASP A 154 -21.32 13.68 16.45
C ASP A 154 -22.45 12.91 15.73
N HIS A 155 -22.65 11.64 16.10
CA HIS A 155 -23.65 10.75 15.49
C HIS A 155 -25.11 11.27 15.61
N THR A 156 -25.38 12.19 16.53
CA THR A 156 -26.67 12.86 16.71
C THR A 156 -27.02 13.83 15.58
N LYS A 157 -26.05 14.45 14.89
CA LYS A 157 -26.34 15.33 13.74
C LYS A 157 -26.80 14.55 12.51
N HIS A 158 -26.30 13.33 12.30
CA HIS A 158 -26.67 12.50 11.14
C HIS A 158 -28.12 11.99 11.18
N LEU A 159 -28.67 11.72 12.37
CA LEU A 159 -30.09 11.34 12.53
C LEU A 159 -31.04 12.51 12.25
N SER A 160 -30.68 13.73 12.68
CA SER A 160 -31.50 14.93 12.47
C SER A 160 -31.66 15.34 10.99
N LEU A 161 -30.71 14.96 10.13
CA LEU A 161 -30.80 15.19 8.69
C LEU A 161 -31.69 14.14 8.02
N ARG A 162 -31.62 12.86 8.42
CA ARG A 162 -32.51 11.82 7.86
C ARG A 162 -33.98 12.12 8.14
N GLU A 163 -34.32 12.53 9.35
CA GLU A 163 -35.71 12.86 9.73
C GLU A 163 -36.26 14.13 9.05
N LYS A 164 -35.39 15.09 8.68
CA LYS A 164 -35.79 16.28 7.92
C LYS A 164 -36.14 15.99 6.46
N TYR A 165 -35.66 14.89 5.88
CA TYR A 165 -35.86 14.56 4.47
C TYR A 165 -36.76 13.33 4.22
N THR A 166 -37.20 12.62 5.26
CA THR A 166 -38.18 11.51 5.15
C THR A 166 -39.60 11.87 5.56
N LYS A 167 -39.85 13.10 6.03
CA LYS A 167 -41.21 13.66 6.16
C LYS A 167 -41.55 14.53 4.95
N LYS A 168 -41.91 13.90 3.84
CA LYS A 168 -42.74 14.48 2.78
C LYS A 168 -43.82 13.47 2.41
#